data_AF-A0AAN0YSW9-F1
#
_entry.id   AF-A0AAN0YSW9-F1
#
_cell.length_a   1.000
_cell.length_b   1.000
_cell.length_c   1.000
_cell.angle_alpha   90.00
_cell.angle_beta   90.00
_cell.angle_gamma   90.00
#
_symmetry.space_group_name_H-M   'P 1'
#
loop_
_entity.id
_entity.type
_entity.pdbx_description
1 polymer ?
#
loop_
_entity_poly.entity_id
_entity_poly.type
_entity_poly.pdbx_seq_one_letter_code
_entity_poly.pdbx_strand_id
1 'polypeptide(L)'
;MTRDIKEICKALHLAYIADRFEEVPYETKEQFLRDVLALEVSSRQEAKRSKLIKKAKFRELKWLKDYEWSDHIHWPSTTTKEELCDLVFLERRQNVLLLGSPGTGKTHLATALGLKACEKGHEVRFFRVADLVAQLEEALKNGTLPRLKRQIETCELLILDELGYVPFQKQGSELLFHIIADCYERKSVIVTSNLEFGQWNRVFGDNRLTAALVDRLVHHAHIIAFTGESYRLRHALSSVKKISSN
;
A
#
# COMPACT_ATOMS: atom_id res chain seq x y z
N MET A 1 -43.05 1.48 -28.02
CA MET A 1 -42.60 1.80 -26.65
C MET A 1 -41.15 2.24 -26.73
N THR A 2 -40.90 3.54 -26.72
CA THR A 2 -39.55 4.10 -26.58
C THR A 2 -39.16 3.87 -25.12
N ARG A 3 -38.25 2.92 -24.87
CA ARG A 3 -37.71 2.72 -23.52
C ARG A 3 -36.93 3.97 -23.13
N ASP A 4 -37.13 4.46 -21.92
CA ASP A 4 -36.36 5.57 -21.37
C ASP A 4 -34.86 5.16 -21.32
N ILE A 5 -33.96 6.11 -21.57
CA ILE A 5 -32.50 5.90 -21.52
C ILE A 5 -32.12 5.31 -20.16
N LYS A 6 -32.76 5.74 -19.08
CA LYS A 6 -32.54 5.19 -17.73
C LYS A 6 -32.89 3.71 -17.62
N GLU A 7 -33.99 3.27 -18.22
CA GLU A 7 -34.40 1.86 -18.22
C GLU A 7 -33.43 0.99 -19.01
N ILE A 8 -32.98 1.48 -20.17
CA ILE A 8 -31.99 0.79 -21.01
C ILE A 8 -30.65 0.69 -20.26
N CYS A 9 -30.18 1.78 -19.67
CA CYS A 9 -28.95 1.82 -18.90
C CYS A 9 -29.01 0.82 -17.72
N LYS A 10 -30.13 0.77 -17.00
CA LYS A 10 -30.34 -0.19 -15.92
C LYS A 10 -30.30 -1.64 -16.41
N ALA A 11 -30.94 -1.95 -17.54
CA ALA A 11 -30.96 -3.29 -18.12
C ALA A 11 -29.57 -3.75 -18.62
N LEU A 12 -28.74 -2.82 -19.08
CA LEU A 12 -27.36 -3.06 -19.53
C LEU A 12 -26.31 -2.90 -18.42
N HIS A 13 -26.74 -2.66 -17.19
CA HIS A 13 -25.88 -2.34 -16.04
C HIS A 13 -24.97 -1.11 -16.23
N LEU A 14 -25.32 -0.16 -17.09
CA LEU A 14 -24.58 1.08 -17.35
C LEU A 14 -24.89 2.09 -16.23
N ALA A 15 -24.01 2.16 -15.25
CA ALA A 15 -24.31 2.82 -13.98
C ALA A 15 -24.11 4.34 -14.01
N TYR A 16 -23.32 4.86 -14.95
CA TYR A 16 -22.90 6.26 -14.96
C TYR A 16 -23.46 7.03 -16.16
N ILE A 17 -23.78 6.36 -17.27
CA ILE A 17 -24.33 7.00 -18.47
C ILE A 17 -25.64 7.75 -18.18
N ALA A 18 -26.56 7.12 -17.44
CA ALA A 18 -27.92 7.61 -17.26
C ALA A 18 -28.02 9.04 -16.70
N ASP A 19 -27.03 9.45 -15.90
CA ASP A 19 -27.00 10.75 -15.23
C ASP A 19 -25.90 11.69 -15.76
N ARG A 20 -25.03 11.22 -16.68
CA ARG A 20 -23.83 11.97 -17.13
C ARG A 20 -23.69 12.11 -18.64
N PHE A 21 -24.55 11.50 -19.44
CA PHE A 21 -24.43 11.57 -20.91
C PHE A 21 -24.52 13.01 -21.45
N GLU A 22 -25.20 13.92 -20.74
CA GLU A 22 -25.31 15.33 -21.08
C GLU A 22 -23.98 16.09 -20.96
N GLU A 23 -23.00 15.55 -20.21
CA GLU A 23 -21.64 16.11 -20.12
C GLU A 23 -20.86 15.94 -21.43
N VAL A 24 -21.30 15.05 -22.32
CA VAL A 24 -20.61 14.72 -23.57
C VAL A 24 -21.10 15.64 -24.69
N PRO A 25 -20.23 16.42 -25.34
CA PRO A 25 -20.62 17.25 -26.47
C PRO A 25 -21.10 16.38 -27.63
N TYR A 26 -22.15 16.84 -28.30
CA TYR A 26 -22.70 16.19 -29.48
C TYR A 26 -22.21 16.86 -30.76
N GLU A 27 -21.32 16.19 -31.48
CA GLU A 27 -20.85 16.64 -32.80
C GLU A 27 -21.36 15.72 -33.91
N THR A 28 -21.16 14.41 -33.74
CA THR A 28 -21.63 13.37 -34.66
C THR A 28 -22.19 12.18 -33.86
N LYS A 29 -23.00 11.33 -34.51
CA LYS A 29 -23.59 10.16 -33.85
C LYS A 29 -22.51 9.19 -33.36
N GLU A 30 -21.50 8.96 -34.19
CA GLU A 30 -20.38 8.06 -33.90
C GLU A 30 -19.51 8.59 -32.75
N GLN A 31 -19.17 9.89 -32.76
CA GLN A 31 -18.40 10.52 -31.68
C GLN A 31 -19.17 10.47 -30.36
N PHE A 32 -20.44 10.87 -30.37
CA PHE A 32 -21.25 10.90 -29.15
C PHE A 32 -21.40 9.50 -28.55
N LEU A 33 -21.71 8.48 -29.36
CA LEU A 33 -21.82 7.11 -28.87
C LEU A 33 -20.48 6.61 -28.30
N ARG A 34 -19.37 6.86 -29.00
CA ARG A 34 -18.03 6.49 -28.53
C ARG A 34 -17.71 7.14 -27.18
N ASP A 35 -17.98 8.43 -27.05
CA ASP A 35 -17.55 9.23 -25.89
C ASP A 35 -18.43 8.95 -24.66
N VAL A 36 -19.73 8.72 -24.85
CA VAL A 36 -20.63 8.25 -23.78
C VAL A 36 -20.21 6.86 -23.27
N LEU A 37 -19.84 5.94 -24.18
CA LEU A 37 -19.32 4.62 -23.77
C LEU A 37 -17.96 4.73 -23.08
N ALA A 38 -17.08 5.61 -23.55
CA ALA A 38 -15.78 5.88 -22.92
C ALA A 38 -15.96 6.47 -21.51
N LEU A 39 -16.94 7.35 -21.31
CA LEU A 39 -17.30 7.91 -20.01
C LEU A 39 -17.75 6.84 -19.00
N GLU A 40 -18.54 5.85 -19.45
CA GLU A 40 -18.91 4.72 -18.60
C GLU A 40 -17.69 3.91 -18.17
N VAL A 41 -16.79 3.62 -19.11
CA VAL A 41 -15.57 2.85 -18.84
C VAL A 41 -14.68 3.58 -17.84
N SER A 42 -14.41 4.87 -18.05
CA SER A 42 -13.60 5.67 -17.14
C SER A 42 -14.24 5.77 -15.75
N SER A 43 -15.55 6.03 -15.68
CA SER A 43 -16.29 6.12 -14.41
C SER A 43 -16.23 4.80 -13.61
N ARG A 44 -16.34 3.65 -14.29
CA ARG A 44 -16.15 2.34 -13.64
C ARG A 44 -14.74 2.14 -13.11
N GLN A 45 -13.73 2.53 -13.89
CA GLN A 45 -12.33 2.43 -13.50
C GLN A 45 -12.04 3.30 -12.27
N GLU A 46 -12.54 4.54 -12.26
CA GLU A 46 -12.45 5.47 -11.12
C GLU A 46 -13.13 4.93 -9.87
N ALA A 47 -14.34 4.37 -10.02
CA ALA A 47 -15.06 3.77 -8.91
C ALA A 47 -14.34 2.52 -8.36
N LYS A 48 -13.80 1.67 -9.24
CA LYS A 48 -12.98 0.50 -8.84
C LYS A 48 -11.75 0.96 -8.07
N ARG A 49 -10.97 1.91 -8.62
CA ARG A 49 -9.79 2.49 -7.98
C ARG A 49 -10.14 3.07 -6.61
N SER A 50 -11.18 3.89 -6.52
CA SER A 50 -11.64 4.50 -5.27
C SER A 50 -12.02 3.46 -4.23
N LYS A 51 -12.68 2.38 -4.65
CA LYS A 51 -13.01 1.24 -3.78
C LYS A 51 -11.76 0.54 -3.28
N LEU A 52 -10.77 0.27 -4.14
CA LEU A 52 -9.51 -0.38 -3.76
C LEU A 52 -8.71 0.47 -2.76
N ILE A 53 -8.57 1.78 -3.01
CA ILE A 53 -7.90 2.71 -2.10
C ILE A 53 -8.60 2.73 -0.72
N LYS A 54 -9.93 2.80 -0.69
CA LYS A 54 -10.71 2.71 0.56
C LYS A 54 -10.51 1.38 1.29
N LYS A 55 -10.43 0.27 0.54
CA LYS A 55 -10.21 -1.08 1.07
C LYS A 55 -8.80 -1.26 1.65
N ALA A 56 -7.83 -0.54 1.11
CA ALA A 56 -6.43 -0.61 1.54
C ALA A 56 -6.18 0.01 2.91
N LYS A 57 -7.03 0.93 3.38
CA LYS A 57 -6.94 1.54 4.73
C LYS A 57 -5.61 2.27 4.99
N PHE A 58 -5.09 2.98 3.99
CA PHE A 58 -3.95 3.89 4.19
C PHE A 58 -4.26 4.94 5.26
N ARG A 59 -3.25 5.27 6.09
CA ARG A 59 -3.38 6.34 7.12
C ARG A 59 -3.48 7.73 6.48
N GLU A 60 -2.67 7.95 5.45
CA GLU A 60 -2.65 9.17 4.65
C GLU A 60 -2.48 8.78 3.18
N LEU A 61 -2.98 9.62 2.26
CA LEU A 61 -2.74 9.43 0.83
C LEU A 61 -1.49 10.21 0.42
N LYS A 62 -0.48 9.50 -0.09
CA LYS A 62 0.80 10.07 -0.52
C LYS A 62 1.18 9.51 -1.88
N TRP A 63 1.25 10.33 -2.91
CA TRP A 63 1.50 9.86 -4.28
C TRP A 63 2.99 9.85 -4.63
N LEU A 64 3.36 9.04 -5.63
CA LEU A 64 4.75 8.99 -6.15
C LEU A 64 5.18 10.31 -6.76
N LYS A 65 4.25 11.03 -7.41
CA LYS A 65 4.52 12.36 -7.99
C LYS A 65 4.93 13.41 -6.95
N ASP A 66 4.49 13.23 -5.71
CA ASP A 66 4.77 14.13 -4.59
C ASP A 66 5.98 13.65 -3.76
N TYR A 67 6.66 12.57 -4.20
CA TYR A 67 7.79 11.99 -3.48
C TYR A 67 9.09 12.69 -3.87
N GLU A 68 9.74 13.31 -2.88
CA GLU A 68 11.07 13.89 -3.05
C GLU A 68 12.16 12.82 -2.91
N TRP A 69 12.81 12.51 -4.04
CA TRP A 69 13.92 11.57 -4.06
C TRP A 69 15.18 12.20 -3.46
N SER A 70 15.92 11.39 -2.69
CA SER A 70 17.16 11.79 -2.05
C SER A 70 18.29 10.85 -2.47
N ASP A 71 19.50 11.39 -2.61
CA ASP A 71 20.72 10.61 -2.86
C ASP A 71 21.11 9.70 -1.69
N HIS A 72 20.44 9.85 -0.54
CA HIS A 72 20.59 8.99 0.63
C HIS A 72 19.71 7.72 0.59
N ILE A 73 19.06 7.45 -0.55
CA ILE A 73 18.37 6.18 -0.81
C ILE A 73 19.32 5.26 -1.55
N HIS A 74 19.72 4.18 -0.88
CA HIS A 74 20.62 3.17 -1.42
C HIS A 74 19.83 1.98 -1.96
N TRP A 75 20.04 1.70 -3.24
CA TRP A 75 19.35 0.67 -3.98
C TRP A 75 20.15 -0.64 -4.00
N PRO A 76 19.49 -1.80 -3.93
CA PRO A 76 20.16 -3.08 -4.13
C PRO A 76 20.45 -3.30 -5.62
N SER A 77 21.33 -4.25 -5.94
CA SER A 77 21.54 -4.68 -7.33
C SER A 77 20.35 -5.44 -7.93
N THR A 78 19.39 -5.85 -7.10
CA THR A 78 18.25 -6.69 -7.51
C THR A 78 17.10 -5.91 -8.12
N THR A 79 17.08 -4.58 -8.01
CA THR A 79 16.05 -3.74 -8.65
C THR A 79 16.54 -2.32 -8.87
N THR A 80 15.93 -1.62 -9.81
CA THR A 80 16.11 -0.18 -10.00
C THR A 80 14.95 0.63 -9.42
N LYS A 81 15.15 1.94 -9.34
CA LYS A 81 14.09 2.89 -8.96
C LYS A 81 12.88 2.78 -9.89
N GLU A 82 13.13 2.67 -11.19
CA GLU A 82 12.12 2.62 -12.24
C GLU A 82 11.30 1.33 -12.12
N GLU A 83 11.97 0.18 -11.99
CA GLU A 83 11.31 -1.13 -11.80
C GLU A 83 10.46 -1.17 -10.53
N LEU A 84 10.97 -0.63 -9.41
CA LEU A 84 10.21 -0.52 -8.17
C LEU A 84 8.97 0.34 -8.38
N CYS A 85 9.14 1.53 -8.98
CA CYS A 85 8.03 2.42 -9.26
C CYS A 85 7.01 1.77 -10.17
N ASP A 86 7.42 0.94 -11.13
CA ASP A 86 6.50 0.22 -12.04
C ASP A 86 5.89 -1.05 -11.45
N LEU A 87 6.22 -1.36 -10.20
CA LEU A 87 5.69 -2.50 -9.43
C LEU A 87 6.10 -3.85 -10.01
N VAL A 88 7.26 -3.95 -10.65
CA VAL A 88 7.78 -5.21 -11.22
C VAL A 88 7.89 -6.30 -10.12
N PHE A 89 8.24 -5.91 -8.90
CA PHE A 89 8.28 -6.81 -7.74
C PHE A 89 6.94 -7.49 -7.45
N LEU A 90 5.80 -6.82 -7.75
CA LEU A 90 4.46 -7.34 -7.48
C LEU A 90 4.12 -8.51 -8.40
N GLU A 91 4.48 -8.41 -9.68
CA GLU A 91 4.29 -9.48 -10.67
C GLU A 91 5.09 -10.73 -10.31
N ARG A 92 6.27 -10.54 -9.71
CA ARG A 92 7.17 -11.61 -9.30
C ARG A 92 6.95 -12.09 -7.87
N ARG A 93 5.96 -11.54 -7.15
CA ARG A 93 5.69 -11.82 -5.72
C ARG A 93 6.91 -11.63 -4.82
N GLN A 94 7.75 -10.65 -5.17
CA GLN A 94 8.93 -10.26 -4.40
C GLN A 94 8.54 -9.25 -3.31
N ASN A 95 9.26 -9.24 -2.21
CA ASN A 95 9.09 -8.32 -1.11
C ASN A 95 9.94 -7.06 -1.30
N VAL A 96 9.56 -5.99 -0.62
CA VAL A 96 10.35 -4.75 -0.56
C VAL A 96 10.53 -4.36 0.88
N LEU A 97 11.78 -4.25 1.32
CA LEU A 97 12.11 -3.85 2.68
C LEU A 97 12.75 -2.47 2.65
N LEU A 98 12.03 -1.49 3.18
CA LEU A 98 12.47 -0.11 3.32
C LEU A 98 13.03 0.06 4.73
N LEU A 99 14.35 0.17 4.86
CA LEU A 99 15.04 0.21 6.16
C LEU A 99 15.78 1.53 6.36
N GLY A 100 15.75 2.09 7.56
CA GLY A 100 16.61 3.23 7.91
C GLY A 100 15.98 4.26 8.85
N SER A 101 16.68 5.36 9.11
CA SER A 101 16.34 6.33 10.17
C SER A 101 14.93 6.92 10.05
N PRO A 102 14.24 7.27 11.16
CA PRO A 102 12.93 7.91 11.10
C PRO A 102 12.92 9.19 10.25
N GLY A 103 11.81 9.44 9.55
CA GLY A 103 11.63 10.67 8.77
C GLY A 103 12.32 10.70 7.40
N THR A 104 12.92 9.60 6.92
CA THR A 104 13.62 9.53 5.63
C THR A 104 12.74 9.18 4.42
N GLY A 105 11.41 9.08 4.56
CA GLY A 105 10.49 8.87 3.43
C GLY A 105 9.97 7.44 3.23
N LYS A 106 10.44 6.44 4.00
CA LYS A 106 10.02 5.03 3.89
C LYS A 106 8.50 4.82 3.81
N THR A 107 7.75 5.33 4.80
CA THR A 107 6.28 5.20 4.86
C THR A 107 5.59 5.89 3.68
N HIS A 108 6.13 7.04 3.22
CA HIS A 108 5.59 7.73 2.04
C HIS A 108 5.79 6.85 0.81
N LEU A 109 7.01 6.34 0.58
CA LEU A 109 7.28 5.48 -0.58
C LEU A 109 6.40 4.22 -0.56
N ALA A 110 6.30 3.53 0.59
CA ALA A 110 5.43 2.35 0.72
C ALA A 110 3.97 2.67 0.40
N THR A 111 3.44 3.78 0.92
CA THR A 111 2.08 4.26 0.64
C THR A 111 1.89 4.59 -0.84
N ALA A 112 2.86 5.26 -1.44
CA ALA A 112 2.82 5.69 -2.83
C ALA A 112 2.83 4.50 -3.81
N LEU A 113 3.65 3.48 -3.52
CA LEU A 113 3.65 2.21 -4.26
C LEU A 113 2.30 1.48 -4.10
N GLY A 114 1.76 1.45 -2.87
CA GLY A 114 0.43 0.88 -2.61
C GLY A 114 -0.69 1.59 -3.36
N LEU A 115 -0.64 2.92 -3.45
CA LEU A 115 -1.60 3.70 -4.22
C LEU A 115 -1.47 3.42 -5.72
N LYS A 116 -0.25 3.36 -6.27
CA LYS A 116 -0.02 2.98 -7.66
C LYS A 116 -0.52 1.55 -7.94
N ALA A 117 -0.38 0.63 -6.98
CA ALA A 117 -0.93 -0.72 -7.11
C ALA A 117 -2.47 -0.71 -7.17
N CYS A 118 -3.13 0.09 -6.33
CA CYS A 118 -4.57 0.30 -6.41
C CYS A 118 -5.02 0.93 -7.74
N GLU A 119 -4.23 1.86 -8.30
CA GLU A 119 -4.48 2.45 -9.62
C GLU A 119 -4.38 1.42 -10.75
N LYS A 120 -3.41 0.49 -10.66
CA LYS A 120 -3.30 -0.66 -11.57
C LYS A 120 -4.35 -1.75 -11.31
N GLY A 121 -5.23 -1.57 -10.32
CA GLY A 121 -6.35 -2.45 -10.05
C GLY A 121 -6.04 -3.61 -9.10
N HIS A 122 -4.88 -3.61 -8.44
CA HIS A 122 -4.49 -4.60 -7.45
C HIS A 122 -5.11 -4.32 -6.08
N GLU A 123 -5.46 -5.38 -5.35
CA GLU A 123 -5.94 -5.24 -3.99
C GLU A 123 -4.77 -5.08 -2.99
N VAL A 124 -4.82 -4.02 -2.19
CA VAL A 124 -3.79 -3.69 -1.19
C VAL A 124 -4.37 -3.73 0.21
N ARG A 125 -3.55 -4.02 1.22
CA ARG A 125 -3.80 -3.74 2.63
C ARG A 125 -2.62 -3.03 3.26
N PHE A 126 -2.91 -1.98 4.01
CA PHE A 126 -1.93 -1.25 4.80
C PHE A 126 -2.22 -1.44 6.28
N PHE A 127 -1.19 -1.79 7.04
CA PHE A 127 -1.25 -1.82 8.48
C PHE A 127 0.02 -1.22 9.08
N ARG A 128 -0.15 -0.44 10.15
CA ARG A 128 0.93 -0.28 11.12
C ARG A 128 1.09 -1.61 11.85
N VAL A 129 2.31 -2.11 12.01
CA VAL A 129 2.51 -3.45 12.58
C VAL A 129 1.94 -3.56 14.00
N ALA A 130 2.14 -2.54 14.84
CA ALA A 130 1.58 -2.53 16.20
C ALA A 130 0.04 -2.65 16.20
N ASP A 131 -0.63 -1.94 15.30
CA ASP A 131 -2.09 -1.96 15.20
C ASP A 131 -2.59 -3.32 14.65
N LEU A 132 -1.85 -3.94 13.73
CA LEU A 132 -2.15 -5.28 13.23
C LEU A 132 -2.01 -6.32 14.33
N VAL A 133 -0.93 -6.28 15.12
CA VAL A 133 -0.73 -7.21 16.23
C VAL A 133 -1.87 -7.10 17.24
N ALA A 134 -2.25 -5.89 17.63
CA ALA A 134 -3.39 -5.66 18.52
C ALA A 134 -4.70 -6.23 17.94
N GLN A 135 -4.97 -5.98 16.65
CA GLN A 135 -6.15 -6.53 15.96
C GLN A 135 -6.13 -8.07 15.89
N LEU A 136 -4.97 -8.69 15.69
CA LEU A 136 -4.82 -10.15 15.66
C LEU A 136 -5.08 -10.75 17.04
N GLU A 137 -4.54 -10.16 18.10
CA GLU A 137 -4.76 -10.60 19.49
C GLU A 137 -6.23 -10.46 19.89
N GLU A 138 -6.86 -9.33 19.57
CA GLU A 138 -8.29 -9.11 19.80
C GLU A 138 -9.15 -10.11 19.00
N ALA A 139 -8.85 -10.31 17.71
CA ALA A 139 -9.58 -11.23 16.87
C ALA A 139 -9.41 -12.69 17.34
N LEU A 140 -8.26 -13.06 17.90
CA LEU A 140 -8.05 -14.37 18.50
C LEU A 140 -8.91 -14.53 19.77
N LYS A 141 -8.93 -13.53 20.66
CA LYS A 141 -9.76 -13.54 21.88
C LYS A 141 -11.26 -13.64 21.56
N ASN A 142 -11.70 -12.96 20.52
CA ASN A 142 -13.12 -12.90 20.12
C ASN A 142 -13.52 -14.02 19.15
N GLY A 143 -12.61 -14.93 18.76
CA GLY A 143 -12.90 -15.99 17.80
C GLY A 143 -13.12 -15.52 16.36
N THR A 144 -12.77 -14.28 16.03
CA THR A 144 -12.95 -13.66 14.70
C THR A 144 -11.66 -13.65 13.86
N LEU A 145 -10.59 -14.30 14.31
CA LEU A 145 -9.31 -14.37 13.61
C LEU A 145 -9.42 -14.81 12.13
N PRO A 146 -10.24 -15.82 11.76
CA PRO A 146 -10.39 -16.22 10.36
C PRO A 146 -10.90 -15.09 9.46
N ARG A 147 -11.75 -14.20 9.98
CA ARG A 147 -12.27 -13.05 9.23
C ARG A 147 -11.16 -12.06 8.92
N LEU A 148 -10.29 -11.76 9.88
CA LEU A 148 -9.16 -10.85 9.69
C LEU A 148 -8.13 -11.46 8.73
N LYS A 149 -7.80 -12.74 8.90
CA LYS A 149 -6.92 -13.47 7.96
C LYS A 149 -7.45 -13.41 6.53
N ARG A 150 -8.75 -13.67 6.32
CA ARG A 150 -9.37 -13.61 4.99
C ARG A 150 -9.25 -12.24 4.33
N GLN A 151 -9.26 -11.15 5.11
CA GLN A 151 -9.07 -9.80 4.55
C GLN A 151 -7.65 -9.56 4.04
N ILE A 152 -6.65 -10.22 4.64
CA ILE A 152 -5.24 -10.18 4.21
C ILE A 152 -5.01 -11.18 3.08
N GLU A 153 -5.70 -12.32 3.10
CA GLU A 153 -5.60 -13.34 2.05
C GLU A 153 -6.04 -12.83 0.68
N THR A 154 -7.04 -11.94 0.62
CA THR A 154 -7.55 -11.40 -0.65
C THR A 154 -6.69 -10.28 -1.25
N CYS A 155 -5.72 -9.72 -0.52
CA CYS A 155 -4.85 -8.71 -1.10
C CYS A 155 -3.67 -9.34 -1.85
N GLU A 156 -3.20 -8.65 -2.87
CA GLU A 156 -2.00 -9.00 -3.65
C GLU A 156 -0.75 -8.34 -3.04
N LEU A 157 -0.93 -7.19 -2.39
CA LEU A 157 0.11 -6.43 -1.71
C LEU A 157 -0.26 -6.15 -0.26
N LEU A 158 0.57 -6.63 0.66
CA LEU A 158 0.49 -6.30 2.09
C LEU A 158 1.57 -5.29 2.45
N ILE A 159 1.19 -4.17 3.07
CA ILE A 159 2.13 -3.15 3.56
C ILE A 159 2.12 -3.17 5.08
N LEU A 160 3.29 -3.44 5.66
CA LEU A 160 3.57 -3.50 7.09
C LEU A 160 4.47 -2.33 7.47
N ASP A 161 3.87 -1.27 7.97
CA ASP A 161 4.56 -0.02 8.31
C ASP A 161 4.99 0.01 9.78
N GLU A 162 6.13 0.62 10.05
CA GLU A 162 6.69 0.85 11.39
C GLU A 162 6.98 -0.44 12.18
N LEU A 163 7.52 -1.46 11.51
CA LEU A 163 8.07 -2.62 12.21
C LEU A 163 9.31 -2.20 12.99
N GLY A 164 9.30 -2.34 14.32
CA GLY A 164 10.49 -2.05 15.14
C GLY A 164 10.33 -1.02 16.26
N TYR A 165 9.17 -0.38 16.41
CA TYR A 165 8.98 0.65 17.43
C TYR A 165 8.66 0.12 18.83
N VAL A 166 7.92 -0.99 18.94
CA VAL A 166 7.41 -1.50 20.21
C VAL A 166 7.61 -3.01 20.28
N PRO A 167 8.15 -3.56 21.39
CA PRO A 167 8.21 -5.01 21.61
C PRO A 167 6.81 -5.62 21.67
N PHE A 168 6.63 -6.79 21.07
CA PHE A 168 5.37 -7.52 21.11
C PHE A 168 5.37 -8.57 22.22
N GLN A 169 4.17 -8.92 22.68
CA GLN A 169 3.99 -10.11 23.49
C GLN A 169 4.18 -11.36 22.62
N LYS A 170 4.57 -12.48 23.24
CA LYS A 170 4.82 -13.76 22.54
C LYS A 170 3.68 -14.15 21.60
N GLN A 171 2.44 -14.05 22.07
CA GLN A 171 1.25 -14.35 21.26
C GLN A 171 1.13 -13.45 20.03
N GLY A 172 1.31 -12.14 20.20
CA GLY A 172 1.34 -11.19 19.09
C GLY A 172 2.44 -11.46 18.07
N SER A 173 3.65 -11.82 18.53
CA SER A 173 4.78 -12.22 17.68
C SER A 173 4.48 -13.46 16.85
N GLU A 174 3.89 -14.50 17.46
CA GLU A 174 3.46 -15.73 16.78
C GLU A 174 2.38 -15.45 15.74
N LEU A 175 1.37 -14.63 16.08
CA LEU A 175 0.30 -14.25 15.16
C LEU A 175 0.83 -13.48 13.95
N LEU A 176 1.72 -12.49 14.17
CA LEU A 176 2.34 -11.74 13.07
C LEU A 176 3.23 -12.65 12.20
N PHE A 177 3.98 -13.57 12.82
CA PHE A 177 4.76 -14.57 12.09
C PHE A 177 3.87 -15.39 11.15
N HIS A 178 2.73 -15.88 11.62
CA HIS A 178 1.80 -16.63 10.78
C HIS A 178 1.29 -15.80 9.60
N ILE A 179 0.95 -14.52 9.80
CA ILE A 179 0.52 -13.64 8.70
C ILE A 179 1.62 -13.49 7.64
N ILE A 180 2.87 -13.27 8.06
CA ILE A 180 3.99 -13.09 7.13
C ILE A 180 4.32 -14.42 6.43
N ALA A 181 4.30 -15.53 7.16
CA ALA A 181 4.49 -16.86 6.60
C ALA A 181 3.40 -17.23 5.58
N ASP A 182 2.14 -16.85 5.82
CA ASP A 182 1.02 -17.06 4.90
C ASP A 182 1.16 -16.24 3.59
N CYS A 183 1.98 -15.18 3.61
CA CYS A 183 2.29 -14.35 2.44
C CYS A 183 3.47 -14.87 1.62
N TYR A 184 4.40 -15.60 2.24
CA TYR A 184 5.62 -16.11 1.60
C TYR A 184 5.32 -16.85 0.29
N GLU A 185 6.00 -16.45 -0.81
CA GLU A 185 5.84 -16.95 -2.20
C GLU A 185 4.44 -16.82 -2.82
N ARG A 186 3.49 -16.24 -2.08
CA ARG A 186 2.08 -16.10 -2.51
C ARG A 186 1.69 -14.65 -2.78
N LYS A 187 2.28 -13.70 -2.06
CA LYS A 187 1.97 -12.27 -2.11
C LYS A 187 3.23 -11.44 -1.92
N SER A 188 3.24 -10.22 -2.43
CA SER A 188 4.29 -9.26 -2.12
C SER A 188 4.02 -8.57 -0.79
N VAL A 189 5.08 -8.39 0.00
CA VAL A 189 5.04 -7.64 1.25
C VAL A 189 5.99 -6.44 1.15
N ILE A 190 5.48 -5.24 1.46
CA ILE A 190 6.32 -4.07 1.73
C ILE A 190 6.45 -3.94 3.24
N VAL A 191 7.67 -3.87 3.76
CA VAL A 191 7.94 -3.61 5.17
C VAL A 191 8.68 -2.29 5.30
N THR A 192 8.27 -1.44 6.24
CA THR A 192 9.09 -0.30 6.67
C THR A 192 9.62 -0.53 8.08
N SER A 193 10.90 -0.25 8.30
CA SER A 193 11.51 -0.37 9.62
C SER A 193 12.60 0.68 9.82
N ASN A 194 12.76 1.11 11.07
CA ASN A 194 13.90 1.89 11.53
C ASN A 194 14.99 1.03 12.19
N LEU A 195 14.78 -0.29 12.26
CA LEU A 195 15.71 -1.24 12.84
C LEU A 195 16.42 -2.03 11.74
N GLU A 196 17.69 -2.32 11.96
CA GLU A 196 18.42 -3.35 11.21
C GLU A 196 17.91 -4.75 11.59
N PHE A 197 18.07 -5.73 10.70
CA PHE A 197 17.57 -7.09 10.92
C PHE A 197 18.04 -7.73 12.23
N GLY A 198 19.30 -7.51 12.62
CA GLY A 198 19.85 -8.03 13.88
C GLY A 198 19.13 -7.49 15.13
N GLN A 199 18.41 -6.38 15.01
CA GLN A 199 17.67 -5.76 16.11
C GLN A 199 16.20 -6.19 16.18
N TRP A 200 15.69 -6.91 15.17
CA TRP A 200 14.30 -7.36 15.16
C TRP A 200 13.98 -8.34 16.29
N ASN A 201 14.99 -9.03 16.83
CA ASN A 201 14.79 -9.88 18.00
C ASN A 201 14.31 -9.08 19.23
N ARG A 202 14.64 -7.78 19.32
CA ARG A 202 14.12 -6.90 20.40
C ARG A 202 12.60 -6.70 20.31
N VAL A 203 12.03 -6.94 19.13
CA VAL A 203 10.62 -6.75 18.82
C VAL A 203 9.84 -8.05 19.02
N PHE A 204 10.37 -9.16 18.51
CA PHE A 204 9.71 -10.46 18.52
C PHE A 204 10.02 -11.31 19.76
N GLY A 205 11.10 -11.01 20.50
CA GLY A 205 11.46 -11.66 21.77
C GLY A 205 11.97 -13.11 21.66
N ASP A 206 11.75 -13.79 20.53
CA ASP A 206 12.24 -15.14 20.25
C ASP A 206 13.21 -15.13 19.05
N ASN A 207 14.47 -15.50 19.31
CA ASN A 207 15.54 -15.55 18.32
C ASN A 207 15.22 -16.48 17.14
N ARG A 208 14.64 -17.66 17.42
CA ARG A 208 14.35 -18.66 16.39
C ARG A 208 13.22 -18.20 15.49
N LEU A 209 12.15 -17.67 16.09
CA LEU A 209 11.02 -17.11 15.35
C LEU A 209 11.44 -15.90 14.51
N THR A 210 12.26 -15.01 15.08
CA THR A 210 12.80 -13.84 14.37
C THR A 210 13.64 -14.27 13.16
N ALA A 211 14.58 -15.19 13.36
CA ALA A 211 15.43 -15.68 12.27
C ALA A 211 14.60 -16.30 11.15
N ALA A 212 13.62 -17.15 11.51
CA ALA A 212 12.72 -17.78 10.56
C ALA A 212 11.83 -16.76 9.79
N LEU A 213 11.46 -15.65 10.42
CA LEU A 213 10.69 -14.57 9.81
C LEU A 213 11.54 -13.75 8.83
N VAL A 214 12.74 -13.35 9.26
CA VAL A 214 13.68 -12.58 8.45
C VAL A 214 14.07 -13.37 7.21
N ASP A 215 14.39 -14.66 7.36
CA ASP A 215 14.72 -15.57 6.25
C ASP A 215 13.64 -15.55 5.15
N ARG A 216 12.37 -15.77 5.54
CA ARG A 216 11.22 -15.74 4.61
C ARG A 216 11.00 -14.38 3.96
N LEU A 217 11.18 -13.29 4.70
CA LEU A 217 11.01 -11.95 4.14
C LEU A 217 12.11 -11.61 3.15
N VAL A 218 13.36 -11.98 3.45
CA VAL A 218 14.56 -11.57 2.71
C VAL A 218 14.86 -12.43 1.48
N HIS A 219 14.46 -13.72 1.49
CA HIS A 219 14.80 -14.66 0.41
C HIS A 219 14.45 -14.14 -0.99
N HIS A 220 13.29 -13.50 -1.15
CA HIS A 220 12.87 -12.85 -2.40
C HIS A 220 12.56 -11.37 -2.18
N ALA A 221 13.56 -10.60 -1.76
CA ALA A 221 13.37 -9.19 -1.45
C ALA A 221 14.29 -8.21 -2.18
N HIS A 222 13.78 -6.99 -2.33
CA HIS A 222 14.56 -5.80 -2.59
C HIS A 222 14.73 -5.02 -1.28
N ILE A 223 15.95 -4.97 -0.76
CA ILE A 223 16.28 -4.22 0.46
C ILE A 223 16.78 -2.84 0.04
N ILE A 224 16.02 -1.81 0.39
CA ILE A 224 16.33 -0.41 0.08
C ILE A 224 16.64 0.30 1.39
N ALA A 225 17.85 0.82 1.51
CA ALA A 225 18.31 1.49 2.72
C ALA A 225 18.16 3.01 2.57
N PHE A 226 17.66 3.64 3.62
CA PHE A 226 17.40 5.07 3.70
C PHE A 226 18.30 5.68 4.76
N THR A 227 19.33 6.39 4.33
CA THR A 227 20.21 7.16 5.20
C THR A 227 19.82 8.64 5.16
N GLY A 228 20.54 9.49 5.90
CA GLY A 228 20.35 10.94 5.85
C GLY A 228 19.38 11.51 6.89
N GLU A 229 19.21 12.83 6.83
CA GLU A 229 18.43 13.60 7.81
C GLU A 229 16.92 13.44 7.64
N SER A 230 16.20 13.55 8.76
CA SER A 230 14.73 13.52 8.78
C SER A 230 14.14 14.67 7.94
N TYR A 231 13.36 14.33 6.92
CA TYR A 231 12.56 15.27 6.14
C TYR A 231 11.66 16.11 7.04
N ARG A 232 11.01 15.48 8.02
CA ARG A 232 10.13 16.15 8.98
C ARG A 232 10.88 17.22 9.79
N LEU A 233 12.11 16.93 10.20
CA LEU A 233 12.95 17.87 10.94
C LEU A 233 13.39 19.04 10.05
N ARG A 234 13.85 18.76 8.83
CA ARG A 234 14.24 19.81 7.86
C ARG A 234 13.09 20.79 7.59
N HIS A 235 11.87 20.28 7.41
CA HIS A 235 10.68 21.11 7.21
C HIS A 235 10.27 21.91 8.46
N ALA A 236 10.38 21.33 9.66
CA ALA A 236 10.12 22.05 10.90
C ALA A 236 11.14 23.19 11.11
N LEU A 237 12.43 22.94 10.83
CA LEU A 237 13.48 23.95 11.00
C LEU A 237 13.41 25.07 9.95
N SER A 238 13.01 24.76 8.71
CA SER A 238 12.84 25.78 7.66
C SER A 238 11.65 26.70 7.92
N SER A 239 10.61 26.20 8.58
CA SER A 239 9.46 27.02 9.00
C SER A 239 9.79 27.92 10.20
N VAL A 240 10.64 27.48 11.14
CA VAL A 240 11.12 28.32 12.25
C VAL A 240 12.02 29.46 11.76
N LYS A 241 12.95 29.20 10.83
CA LYS A 241 13.85 30.25 10.29
C LYS A 241 13.10 31.40 9.62
N LYS A 242 11.94 31.14 9.00
CA LYS A 242 11.08 32.17 8.39
C LYS A 242 10.36 33.06 9.41
N ILE A 243 10.12 32.56 10.63
CA ILE A 243 9.48 33.34 11.70
C ILE A 243 10.48 34.28 12.37
N SER A 244 11.75 33.87 12.50
CA SER A 244 12.83 34.69 13.07
C SER A 244 13.43 35.72 12.10
N SER A 245 12.95 35.78 10.86
CA SER A 245 13.43 36.71 9.82
C SER A 245 12.35 37.69 9.34
N ASN A 246 11.23 37.75 10.06
CA ASN A 246 10.20 38.80 9.98
C ASN A 246 10.19 39.60 11.29
#